data_AF-A0A914WDF4-F1
#
_entry.id   AF-A0A914WDF4-F1
#
_cell.length_a   1.000
_cell.length_b   1.000
_cell.length_c   1.000
_cell.angle_alpha   90.00
_cell.angle_beta   90.00
_cell.angle_gamma   90.00
#
_symmetry.space_group_name_H-M   'P 1'
#
loop_
_entity.id
_entity.type
_entity.pdbx_description
1 polymer ?
#
loop_
_entity_poly.entity_id
_entity_poly.type
_entity_poly.pdbx_seq_one_letter_code
_entity_poly.pdbx_strand_id
1 'polypeptide(L)'
;MSPVKTGVHTVSLRKPDVAEFLRNGERFYKVEESAEQSDSSFVTLRLDPKGHVIYWSNLIQSLKGHLDISIVLDVRHGKYAKLPKNSERLKKMLAGTFVTPASAFTDSFLTIVHGCDFAAPSYTTFIANSPTTAEKWSEMMFKIATNLLSLNGSAMHFIERAHANLLYARSYYLRYGALQGEYLLTNEIVKMIVPSEKNTEERKMVEAAIKSAEFCEKAK
;
A
#
# COMPACT_ATOMS: atom_id res chain seq x y z
N MET A 1 -17.52 45.09 29.40
CA MET A 1 -17.89 43.95 28.55
C MET A 1 -16.61 43.35 28.00
N SER A 2 -16.31 42.10 28.34
CA SER A 2 -15.14 41.37 27.85
C SER A 2 -15.32 41.01 26.37
N PRO A 3 -14.28 41.03 25.52
CA PRO A 3 -14.43 40.62 24.13
C PRO A 3 -14.64 39.10 24.06
N VAL A 4 -15.71 38.69 23.36
CA VAL A 4 -15.94 37.29 22.99
C VAL A 4 -14.84 36.87 22.02
N LYS A 5 -13.97 35.96 22.43
CA LYS A 5 -13.05 35.28 21.52
C LYS A 5 -13.87 34.31 20.68
N THR A 6 -14.26 34.73 19.47
CA THR A 6 -14.73 33.81 18.45
C THR A 6 -13.58 32.89 18.08
N GLY A 7 -13.63 31.66 18.56
CA GLY A 7 -12.66 30.62 18.23
C GLY A 7 -12.78 30.23 16.76
N VAL A 8 -12.19 31.01 15.86
CA VAL A 8 -11.93 30.56 14.50
C VAL A 8 -10.80 29.54 14.61
N HIS A 9 -11.16 28.27 14.79
CA HIS A 9 -10.23 27.18 14.51
C HIS A 9 -10.01 27.16 12.99
N THR A 10 -9.13 28.02 12.49
CA THR A 10 -8.61 27.87 11.13
C THR A 10 -7.85 26.56 11.11
N VAL A 11 -8.49 25.49 10.62
CA VAL A 11 -7.80 24.23 10.33
C VAL A 11 -6.79 24.53 9.24
N SER A 12 -5.53 24.68 9.63
CA SER A 12 -4.42 24.84 8.69
C SER A 12 -4.17 23.48 8.05
N LEU A 13 -4.72 23.27 6.86
CA LEU A 13 -4.45 22.10 6.06
C LEU A 13 -2.96 22.06 5.69
N ARG A 14 -2.34 20.90 5.87
CA ARG A 14 -0.94 20.65 5.50
C ARG A 14 -0.88 19.42 4.61
N LYS A 15 0.08 19.43 3.69
CA LYS A 15 0.39 18.24 2.91
C LYS A 15 0.78 17.11 3.87
N PRO A 16 0.44 15.84 3.55
CA PRO A 16 0.86 14.74 4.39
C PRO A 16 2.38 14.66 4.39
N ASP A 17 2.97 14.62 5.58
CA ASP A 17 4.37 14.29 5.76
C ASP A 17 4.46 12.79 6.05
N VAL A 18 5.17 12.07 5.17
CA VAL A 18 5.37 10.63 5.34
C VAL A 18 6.46 10.44 6.38
N ALA A 19 6.08 10.00 7.58
CA ALA A 19 7.02 9.77 8.66
C ALA A 19 8.15 8.79 8.26
N GLU A 20 9.35 9.00 8.80
CA GLU A 20 10.54 8.25 8.39
C GLU A 20 10.38 6.73 8.56
N PHE A 21 9.72 6.29 9.64
CA PHE A 21 9.47 4.87 9.88
C PHE A 21 8.55 4.23 8.80
N LEU A 22 7.63 4.99 8.21
CA LEU A 22 6.81 4.52 7.09
C LEU A 22 7.64 4.37 5.80
N ARG A 23 8.59 5.29 5.57
CA ARG A 23 9.49 5.25 4.40
C ARG A 23 10.52 4.14 4.51
N ASN A 24 11.20 4.05 5.66
CA ASN A 24 12.21 3.03 5.93
C ASN A 24 11.57 1.63 5.97
N GLY A 25 10.34 1.58 6.49
CA GLY A 25 9.52 0.39 6.61
C GLY A 25 9.79 -0.40 7.87
N GLU A 26 8.80 -1.20 8.25
CA GLU A 26 8.91 -2.13 9.37
C GLU A 26 8.51 -3.54 8.91
N ARG A 27 8.98 -4.53 9.65
CA ARG A 27 8.71 -5.94 9.35
C ARG A 27 7.35 -6.35 9.89
N PHE A 28 6.55 -6.98 9.04
CA PHE A 28 5.24 -7.53 9.36
C PHE A 28 5.14 -8.97 8.86
N TYR A 29 4.21 -9.73 9.43
CA TYR A 29 3.74 -10.97 8.82
C TYR A 29 2.45 -10.71 8.04
N LYS A 30 2.46 -10.91 6.72
CA LYS A 30 1.25 -10.79 5.88
C LYS A 30 0.42 -12.06 6.04
N VAL A 31 -0.86 -11.89 6.34
CA VAL A 31 -1.81 -12.99 6.52
C VAL A 31 -2.63 -13.19 5.26
N GLU A 32 -2.68 -14.44 4.77
CA GLU A 32 -3.61 -14.84 3.72
C GLU A 32 -4.84 -15.56 4.29
N GLU A 33 -6.01 -15.31 3.71
CA GLU A 33 -7.28 -15.94 4.13
C GLU A 33 -7.53 -17.29 3.47
N SER A 34 -6.95 -17.55 2.29
CA SER A 34 -7.15 -18.81 1.56
C SER A 34 -6.13 -19.87 1.98
N ALA A 35 -6.61 -21.09 2.24
CA ALA A 35 -5.76 -22.24 2.56
C ALA A 35 -4.97 -22.77 1.35
N GLU A 36 -5.28 -22.29 0.14
CA GLU A 36 -4.82 -22.83 -1.15
C GLU A 36 -3.69 -22.00 -1.78
N GLN A 37 -3.32 -20.86 -1.21
CA GLN A 37 -2.19 -20.02 -1.67
C GLN A 37 -1.18 -19.82 -0.54
N SER A 38 -0.01 -20.41 -0.71
CA SER A 38 1.08 -20.52 0.27
C SER A 38 1.92 -19.24 0.44
N ASP A 39 1.30 -18.06 0.42
CA ASP A 39 2.03 -16.77 0.36
C ASP A 39 2.07 -15.99 1.68
N SER A 40 1.50 -16.53 2.77
CA SER A 40 1.70 -15.94 4.09
C SER A 40 3.19 -15.91 4.43
N SER A 41 3.72 -14.73 4.68
CA SER A 41 5.16 -14.53 4.73
C SER A 41 5.55 -13.26 5.48
N PHE A 42 6.82 -13.22 5.89
CA PHE A 42 7.41 -12.00 6.39
C PHE A 42 7.68 -11.03 5.25
N VAL A 43 7.18 -9.80 5.44
CA VAL A 43 7.34 -8.70 4.50
C VAL A 43 7.84 -7.47 5.23
N THR A 44 8.46 -6.56 4.50
CA THR A 44 8.69 -5.19 4.97
C THR A 44 7.64 -4.30 4.34
N LEU A 45 6.75 -3.74 5.16
CA LEU A 45 5.70 -2.82 4.74
C LEU A 45 6.28 -1.40 4.70
N ARG A 46 5.93 -0.63 3.67
CA ARG A 46 6.42 0.74 3.43
C ARG A 46 5.33 1.61 2.83
N LEU A 47 5.53 2.91 2.93
CA LEU A 47 4.86 3.93 2.14
C LEU A 47 5.90 4.66 1.29
N ASP A 48 5.58 4.96 0.03
CA ASP A 48 6.50 5.74 -0.81
C ASP A 48 6.71 7.16 -0.23
N PRO A 49 7.82 7.85 -0.58
CA PRO A 49 8.15 9.14 0.00
C PRO A 49 7.10 10.24 -0.18
N LYS A 50 6.25 10.15 -1.20
CA LYS A 50 5.17 11.11 -1.47
C LYS A 50 3.83 10.69 -0.88
N GLY A 51 3.72 9.47 -0.35
CA GLY A 51 2.53 8.98 0.36
C GLY A 51 1.38 8.58 -0.58
N HIS A 52 1.71 8.15 -1.79
CA HIS A 52 0.80 7.69 -2.83
C HIS A 52 0.50 6.19 -2.77
N VAL A 53 1.47 5.37 -2.37
CA VAL A 53 1.43 3.91 -2.50
C VAL A 53 1.93 3.25 -1.23
N ILE A 54 1.11 2.37 -0.68
CA ILE A 54 1.50 1.39 0.33
C ILE A 54 2.04 0.18 -0.39
N TYR A 55 3.20 -0.32 -0.01
CA TYR A 55 3.78 -1.49 -0.66
C TYR A 55 4.55 -2.38 0.30
N TRP A 56 4.68 -3.66 -0.06
CA TRP A 56 5.40 -4.63 0.76
C TRP A 56 6.23 -5.56 -0.09
N SER A 57 7.43 -5.87 0.40
CA SER A 57 8.40 -6.74 -0.25
C SER A 57 8.93 -7.78 0.72
N ASN A 58 9.48 -8.89 0.22
CA ASN A 58 10.22 -9.82 1.07
C ASN A 58 11.69 -9.34 1.27
N LEU A 59 12.49 -10.13 1.99
CA LEU A 59 13.91 -9.83 2.28
C LEU A 59 14.80 -9.76 1.02
N ILE A 60 14.37 -10.37 -0.09
CA ILE A 60 15.07 -10.32 -1.39
C ILE A 60 14.65 -9.07 -2.19
N GLN A 61 13.95 -8.12 -1.56
CA GLN A 61 13.42 -6.89 -2.18
C GLN A 61 12.48 -7.13 -3.37
N SER A 62 12.02 -8.36 -3.62
CA SER A 62 10.97 -8.57 -4.62
C SER A 62 9.64 -8.06 -4.05
N LEU A 63 9.01 -7.16 -4.80
CA LEU A 63 7.70 -6.63 -4.46
C LEU A 63 6.70 -7.77 -4.43
N LYS A 64 5.97 -7.87 -3.32
CA LYS A 64 4.93 -8.88 -3.10
C LYS A 64 3.53 -8.30 -3.24
N GLY A 65 3.41 -6.98 -3.18
CA GLY A 65 2.18 -6.29 -3.51
C GLY A 65 2.26 -4.80 -3.17
N HIS A 66 1.27 -4.08 -3.65
CA HIS A 66 1.09 -2.65 -3.44
C HIS A 66 -0.41 -2.31 -3.39
N LEU A 67 -0.72 -1.15 -2.83
CA LEU A 67 -2.05 -0.54 -2.77
C LEU A 67 -1.91 0.96 -2.99
N ASP A 68 -2.72 1.51 -3.89
CA ASP A 68 -2.89 2.97 -4.00
C ASP A 68 -3.55 3.49 -2.71
N ILE A 69 -2.99 4.53 -2.11
CA ILE A 69 -3.51 5.12 -0.87
C ILE A 69 -4.94 5.65 -1.04
N SER A 70 -5.32 6.04 -2.26
CA SER A 70 -6.61 6.68 -2.54
C SER A 70 -7.79 5.71 -2.50
N ILE A 71 -7.54 4.41 -2.59
CA ILE A 71 -8.57 3.38 -2.43
C ILE A 71 -8.65 2.86 -0.99
N VAL A 72 -7.85 3.40 -0.06
CA VAL A 72 -7.92 3.04 1.35
C VAL A 72 -9.16 3.70 1.96
N LEU A 73 -10.05 2.86 2.48
CA LEU A 73 -11.31 3.27 3.09
C LEU A 73 -11.15 3.42 4.61
N ASP A 74 -10.34 2.56 5.22
CA ASP A 74 -10.11 2.50 6.66
C ASP A 74 -8.81 1.73 6.98
N VAL A 75 -8.19 2.00 8.13
CA VAL A 75 -7.04 1.25 8.63
C VAL A 75 -7.25 0.92 10.10
N ARG A 76 -7.38 -0.37 10.40
CA ARG A 76 -7.79 -0.87 11.72
C ARG A 76 -6.63 -1.57 12.39
N HIS A 77 -6.55 -1.47 13.72
CA HIS A 77 -5.56 -2.20 14.51
C HIS A 77 -6.19 -2.91 15.71
N GLY A 78 -5.43 -3.85 16.29
CA GLY A 78 -5.79 -4.57 17.48
C GLY A 78 -7.13 -5.30 17.36
N LYS A 79 -8.00 -5.16 18.37
CA LYS A 79 -9.34 -5.78 18.39
C LYS A 79 -10.27 -5.36 17.25
N TYR A 80 -9.98 -4.24 16.57
CA TYR A 80 -10.76 -3.76 15.42
C TYR A 80 -10.26 -4.31 14.08
N ALA A 81 -9.05 -4.89 14.06
CA ALA A 81 -8.50 -5.52 12.87
C ALA A 81 -9.30 -6.78 12.49
N LYS A 82 -9.26 -7.15 11.20
CA LYS A 82 -9.93 -8.35 10.71
C LYS A 82 -9.16 -9.58 11.19
N LEU A 83 -9.77 -10.32 12.11
CA LEU A 83 -9.20 -11.56 12.62
C LEU A 83 -9.32 -12.67 11.55
N PRO A 84 -8.21 -13.29 11.13
CA PRO A 84 -8.24 -14.37 10.15
C PRO A 84 -8.78 -15.66 10.81
N LYS A 85 -9.42 -16.51 10.01
CA LYS A 85 -10.01 -17.78 10.50
C LYS A 85 -8.98 -18.73 11.13
N ASN A 86 -7.72 -18.65 10.68
CA ASN A 86 -6.59 -19.46 11.15
C ASN A 86 -5.76 -18.78 12.26
N SER A 87 -6.33 -17.80 12.99
CA SER A 87 -5.64 -17.01 14.02
C SER A 87 -4.96 -17.86 15.10
N GLU A 88 -5.57 -18.95 15.57
CA GLU A 88 -4.96 -19.84 16.58
C GLU A 88 -3.71 -20.57 16.04
N ARG A 89 -3.72 -20.96 14.77
CA ARG A 89 -2.55 -21.55 14.11
C ARG A 89 -1.44 -20.50 13.95
N LEU A 90 -1.79 -19.29 13.53
CA LEU A 90 -0.85 -18.18 13.39
C LEU A 90 -0.22 -17.83 14.75
N LYS A 91 -1.01 -17.82 15.82
CA LYS A 91 -0.53 -17.57 17.19
C LYS A 91 0.53 -18.58 17.61
N LYS A 92 0.31 -19.88 17.35
CA LYS A 92 1.27 -20.95 17.65
C LYS A 92 2.53 -20.83 16.79
N MET A 93 2.37 -20.56 15.50
CA MET A 93 3.47 -20.48 14.53
C MET A 93 4.36 -19.26 14.76
N LEU A 94 3.79 -18.13 15.19
CA LEU A 94 4.51 -16.88 15.45
C LEU A 94 4.85 -16.69 16.93
N ALA A 95 4.65 -17.72 17.76
CA ALA A 95 5.02 -17.70 19.16
C ALA A 95 6.51 -17.36 19.31
N GLY A 96 6.82 -16.34 20.12
CA GLY A 96 8.19 -15.87 20.35
C GLY A 96 8.78 -14.96 19.27
N THR A 97 8.03 -14.62 18.20
CA THR A 97 8.53 -13.71 17.15
C THR A 97 7.84 -12.33 17.12
N PHE A 98 6.52 -12.25 17.33
CA PHE A 98 5.72 -10.99 17.16
C PHE A 98 4.88 -10.58 18.38
N VAL A 99 5.21 -11.06 19.58
CA VAL A 99 4.36 -10.86 20.76
C VAL A 99 5.21 -10.62 21.99
N THR A 100 5.02 -9.46 22.61
CA THR A 100 5.49 -9.24 23.98
C THR A 100 4.62 -10.07 24.93
N PRO A 101 5.18 -10.72 25.98
CA PRO A 101 4.41 -11.56 26.90
C PRO A 101 3.19 -10.88 27.55
N ALA A 102 3.17 -9.54 27.58
CA ALA A 102 2.14 -8.73 28.23
C ALA A 102 0.92 -8.38 27.34
N SER A 103 0.95 -8.65 26.03
CA SER A 103 -0.10 -8.24 25.08
C SER A 103 -0.84 -9.42 24.47
N ALA A 104 -2.15 -9.26 24.17
CA ALA A 104 -2.86 -10.29 23.43
C ALA A 104 -2.32 -10.36 22.00
N PHE A 105 -2.27 -11.57 21.40
CA PHE A 105 -1.81 -11.76 20.02
C PHE A 105 -2.57 -10.89 19.02
N THR A 106 -3.87 -10.68 19.28
CA THR A 106 -4.75 -9.85 18.46
C THR A 106 -4.38 -8.38 18.47
N ASP A 107 -3.69 -7.88 19.50
CA ASP A 107 -3.36 -6.46 19.64
C ASP A 107 -2.32 -6.00 18.60
N SER A 108 -1.52 -6.93 18.09
CA SER A 108 -0.52 -6.69 17.05
C SER A 108 -1.09 -6.74 15.62
N PHE A 109 -2.40 -6.95 15.43
CA PHE A 109 -2.98 -7.01 14.10
C PHE A 109 -3.17 -5.62 13.51
N LEU A 110 -2.94 -5.51 12.20
CA LEU A 110 -3.17 -4.32 11.38
C LEU A 110 -3.94 -4.76 10.13
N THR A 111 -5.08 -4.15 9.83
CA THR A 111 -5.87 -4.44 8.63
C THR A 111 -6.10 -3.17 7.85
N ILE A 112 -5.67 -3.16 6.60
CA ILE A 112 -5.98 -2.12 5.62
C ILE A 112 -7.27 -2.53 4.92
N VAL A 113 -8.30 -1.69 5.01
CA VAL A 113 -9.57 -1.85 4.30
C VAL A 113 -9.51 -0.99 3.05
N HIS A 114 -9.69 -1.59 1.88
CA HIS A 114 -9.54 -0.89 0.61
C HIS A 114 -10.57 -1.34 -0.42
N GLY A 115 -10.90 -0.46 -1.36
CA GLY A 115 -11.88 -0.75 -2.41
C GLY A 115 -12.30 0.53 -3.14
N CYS A 116 -12.97 0.35 -4.28
CA CYS A 116 -13.53 1.46 -5.04
C CYS A 116 -14.81 2.04 -4.40
N ASP A 117 -15.46 1.27 -3.53
CA ASP A 117 -16.66 1.65 -2.80
C ASP A 117 -16.75 0.95 -1.43
N PHE A 118 -17.72 1.36 -0.63
CA PHE A 118 -17.99 0.80 0.70
C PHE A 118 -18.85 -0.47 0.69
N ALA A 119 -19.35 -0.91 -0.47
CA ALA A 119 -20.28 -2.04 -0.57
C ALA A 119 -19.55 -3.38 -0.54
N ALA A 120 -18.39 -3.47 -1.22
CA ALA A 120 -17.59 -4.69 -1.27
C ALA A 120 -16.10 -4.42 -1.00
N PRO A 121 -15.73 -3.97 0.22
CA PRO A 121 -14.35 -3.70 0.55
C PRO A 121 -13.52 -5.00 0.62
N SER A 122 -12.26 -4.88 0.21
CA SER A 122 -11.20 -5.86 0.39
C SER A 122 -10.41 -5.56 1.66
N TYR A 123 -9.73 -6.59 2.16
CA TYR A 123 -8.99 -6.53 3.42
C TYR A 123 -7.59 -7.09 3.22
N THR A 124 -6.58 -6.34 3.64
CA THR A 124 -5.21 -6.83 3.71
C THR A 124 -4.72 -6.76 5.15
N THR A 125 -4.50 -7.92 5.73
CA THR A 125 -4.16 -8.06 7.16
C THR A 125 -2.69 -8.41 7.34
N PHE A 126 -2.07 -7.73 8.30
CA PHE A 126 -0.70 -7.88 8.73
C PHE A 126 -0.65 -8.09 10.24
N ILE A 127 0.44 -8.68 10.71
CA ILE A 127 0.75 -8.80 12.14
C ILE A 127 2.07 -8.06 12.37
N ALA A 128 2.02 -7.05 13.22
CA ALA A 128 3.14 -6.19 13.61
C ALA A 128 4.00 -6.84 14.70
N ASN A 129 5.23 -6.35 14.88
CA ASN A 129 6.11 -6.81 15.97
C ASN A 129 5.57 -6.48 17.37
N SER A 130 4.76 -5.43 17.47
CA SER A 130 4.17 -4.97 18.72
C SER A 130 2.82 -4.30 18.49
N PRO A 131 1.95 -4.24 19.52
CA PRO A 131 0.70 -3.46 19.45
C PRO A 131 0.95 -1.97 19.15
N THR A 132 1.99 -1.38 19.75
CA THR A 132 2.37 0.01 19.51
C THR A 132 2.74 0.27 18.06
N THR A 133 3.39 -0.69 17.40
CA THR A 133 3.68 -0.61 15.96
C THR A 133 2.38 -0.64 15.15
N ALA A 134 1.47 -1.59 15.43
CA ALA A 134 0.20 -1.68 14.71
C ALA A 134 -0.64 -0.40 14.84
N GLU A 135 -0.73 0.15 16.05
CA GLU A 135 -1.41 1.42 16.35
C GLU A 135 -0.80 2.58 15.56
N LYS A 136 0.51 2.85 15.71
CA LYS A 136 1.19 3.95 15.01
C LYS A 136 1.08 3.87 13.49
N TRP A 137 1.17 2.66 12.93
CA TRP A 137 1.00 2.46 11.48
C TRP A 137 -0.42 2.77 11.05
N SER A 138 -1.42 2.29 11.79
CA SER A 138 -2.82 2.53 11.46
C SER A 138 -3.18 4.02 11.47
N GLU A 139 -2.78 4.75 12.52
CA GLU A 139 -3.06 6.18 12.67
C GLU A 139 -2.42 6.99 11.54
N MET A 140 -1.13 6.75 11.27
CA MET A 140 -0.40 7.53 10.29
C MET A 140 -0.82 7.19 8.86
N MET A 141 -1.08 5.92 8.53
CA MET A 141 -1.60 5.54 7.21
C MET A 141 -2.98 6.15 6.98
N PHE A 142 -3.88 6.05 7.96
CA PHE A 142 -5.23 6.60 7.83
C PHE A 142 -5.21 8.13 7.70
N LYS A 143 -4.33 8.82 8.44
CA LYS A 143 -4.12 10.26 8.32
C LYS A 143 -3.67 10.69 6.92
N ILE A 144 -2.84 9.88 6.26
CA ILE A 144 -2.38 10.17 4.90
C ILE A 144 -3.51 9.90 3.90
N ALA A 145 -4.21 8.75 4.02
CA ALA A 145 -5.33 8.39 3.16
C ALA A 145 -6.47 9.40 3.21
N THR A 146 -6.74 9.98 4.37
CA THR A 146 -7.81 10.97 4.59
C THR A 146 -7.35 12.42 4.44
N ASN A 147 -6.12 12.66 3.98
CA ASN A 147 -5.61 14.03 3.86
C ASN A 147 -6.35 14.81 2.76
N LEU A 148 -7.04 15.89 3.16
CA LEU A 148 -7.86 16.69 2.25
C LEU A 148 -7.08 17.34 1.11
N LEU A 149 -5.81 17.72 1.30
CA LEU A 149 -5.01 18.32 0.20
C LEU A 149 -4.57 17.27 -0.81
N SER A 150 -4.29 16.04 -0.37
CA SER A 150 -3.99 14.93 -1.28
C SER A 150 -5.22 14.46 -2.04
N LEU A 151 -6.38 14.44 -1.37
CA LEU A 151 -7.66 14.10 -2.01
C LEU A 151 -8.08 15.15 -3.05
N ASN A 152 -7.72 16.42 -2.85
CA ASN A 152 -8.00 17.54 -3.75
C ASN A 152 -6.74 18.05 -4.47
N GLY A 153 -5.83 17.14 -4.82
CA GLY A 153 -4.58 17.47 -5.50
C GLY A 153 -4.81 18.10 -6.88
N SER A 154 -3.75 18.69 -7.43
CA SER A 154 -3.76 19.18 -8.83
C SER A 154 -3.71 18.02 -9.83
N ALA A 155 -3.95 18.30 -11.12
CA ALA A 155 -3.76 17.31 -12.18
C ALA A 155 -2.35 16.68 -12.14
N MET A 156 -1.31 17.49 -11.89
CA MET A 156 0.06 16.99 -11.75
C MET A 156 0.21 16.04 -10.55
N HIS A 157 -0.44 16.33 -9.42
CA HIS A 157 -0.42 15.42 -8.26
C HIS A 157 -1.04 14.04 -8.60
N PHE A 158 -2.14 14.01 -9.34
CA PHE A 158 -2.77 12.76 -9.74
C PHE A 158 -1.95 11.99 -10.79
N ILE A 159 -1.26 12.69 -11.70
CA ILE A 159 -0.30 12.07 -12.63
C ILE A 159 0.89 11.48 -11.86
N GLU A 160 1.43 12.19 -10.87
CA GLU A 160 2.51 11.68 -10.01
C GLU A 160 2.07 10.45 -9.22
N ARG A 161 0.84 10.44 -8.69
CA ARG A 161 0.26 9.29 -8.00
C ARG A 161 0.10 8.10 -8.94
N ALA A 162 -0.44 8.32 -10.14
CA ALA A 162 -0.59 7.26 -11.13
C ALA A 162 0.78 6.67 -11.53
N HIS A 163 1.76 7.54 -11.78
CA HIS A 163 3.12 7.11 -12.06
C HIS A 163 3.73 6.30 -10.89
N ALA A 164 3.54 6.72 -9.64
CA ALA A 164 3.98 5.95 -8.49
C ALA A 164 3.32 4.57 -8.44
N ASN A 165 2.00 4.50 -8.63
CA ASN A 165 1.26 3.24 -8.63
C ASN A 165 1.78 2.29 -9.73
N LEU A 166 2.08 2.81 -10.93
CA LEU A 166 2.71 2.04 -12.00
C LEU A 166 4.10 1.53 -11.60
N LEU A 167 4.95 2.38 -11.03
CA LEU A 167 6.30 2.00 -10.57
C LEU A 167 6.27 0.87 -9.56
N TYR A 168 5.27 0.84 -8.67
CA TYR A 168 5.08 -0.25 -7.70
C TYR A 168 4.17 -1.37 -8.23
N ALA A 169 3.67 -1.29 -9.45
CA ALA A 169 3.06 -2.43 -10.14
C ALA A 169 4.09 -3.28 -10.91
N ARG A 170 5.35 -2.84 -10.97
CA ARG A 170 6.42 -3.46 -11.74
C ARG A 170 6.59 -4.95 -11.47
N SER A 171 6.82 -5.69 -12.55
CA SER A 171 7.18 -7.10 -12.52
C SER A 171 8.70 -7.28 -12.51
N TYR A 172 9.16 -8.37 -11.91
CA TYR A 172 10.57 -8.73 -11.83
C TYR A 172 10.86 -9.92 -12.74
N TYR A 173 12.04 -9.95 -13.36
CA TYR A 173 12.57 -11.19 -13.92
C TYR A 173 13.74 -11.71 -13.11
N LEU A 174 13.70 -13.02 -12.89
CA LEU A 174 14.79 -13.80 -12.33
C LEU A 174 15.54 -14.45 -13.48
N ARG A 175 16.86 -14.28 -13.54
CA ARG A 175 17.73 -15.07 -14.43
C ARG A 175 18.68 -15.86 -13.55
N TYR A 176 18.72 -17.19 -13.72
CA TYR A 176 19.50 -18.10 -12.88
C TYR A 176 19.28 -17.93 -11.36
N GLY A 177 18.03 -17.64 -10.95
CA GLY A 177 17.68 -17.47 -9.53
C GLY A 177 18.11 -16.13 -8.91
N ALA A 178 18.64 -15.18 -9.70
CA ALA A 178 19.02 -13.85 -9.23
C ALA A 178 18.14 -12.76 -9.87
N LEU A 179 17.79 -11.75 -9.08
CA LEU A 179 17.15 -10.51 -9.54
C LEU A 179 18.09 -9.77 -10.48
N GLN A 180 17.68 -9.62 -11.74
CA GLN A 180 18.52 -9.00 -12.77
C GLN A 180 18.01 -7.64 -13.26
N GLY A 181 16.76 -7.30 -12.98
CA GLY A 181 16.23 -5.97 -13.29
C GLY A 181 14.74 -5.84 -13.00
N GLU A 182 14.31 -4.58 -12.98
CA GLU A 182 12.95 -4.14 -12.82
C GLU A 182 12.48 -3.52 -14.15
N TYR A 183 11.32 -3.92 -14.65
CA TYR A 183 10.74 -3.33 -15.84
C TYR A 183 9.25 -3.08 -15.66
N LEU A 184 8.75 -2.10 -16.40
CA LEU A 184 7.32 -1.90 -16.62
C LEU A 184 6.99 -2.48 -17.98
N LEU A 185 6.01 -3.39 -18.01
CA LEU A 185 5.58 -3.92 -19.29
C LEU A 185 4.68 -2.89 -19.99
N THR A 186 4.89 -2.68 -21.29
CA THR A 186 4.07 -1.75 -22.08
C THR A 186 2.58 -2.03 -21.93
N ASN A 187 2.18 -3.31 -21.85
CA ASN A 187 0.78 -3.69 -21.65
C ASN A 187 0.23 -3.26 -20.27
N GLU A 188 1.04 -3.21 -19.22
CA GLU A 188 0.67 -2.72 -17.89
C GLU A 188 0.43 -1.21 -17.92
N ILE A 189 1.31 -0.46 -18.59
CA ILE A 189 1.15 0.99 -18.80
C ILE A 189 -0.12 1.28 -19.59
N VAL A 190 -0.33 0.56 -20.70
CA VAL A 190 -1.52 0.70 -21.55
C VAL A 190 -2.78 0.35 -20.78
N LYS A 191 -2.79 -0.75 -20.01
CA LYS A 191 -3.94 -1.14 -19.18
C LYS A 191 -4.21 -0.14 -18.07
N MET A 192 -3.20 0.54 -17.56
CA MET A 192 -3.39 1.57 -16.55
C MET A 192 -4.07 2.82 -17.13
N ILE A 193 -3.59 3.28 -18.29
CA ILE A 193 -4.13 4.49 -18.95
C ILE A 193 -5.49 4.22 -19.58
N VAL A 194 -5.65 3.04 -20.21
CA VAL A 194 -6.87 2.61 -20.89
C VAL A 194 -7.28 1.22 -20.36
N PRO A 195 -8.02 1.16 -19.23
CA PRO A 195 -8.36 -0.11 -18.57
C PRO A 195 -9.23 -1.04 -19.42
N SER A 196 -10.10 -0.49 -20.25
CA SER A 196 -11.00 -1.26 -21.10
C SER A 196 -10.26 -1.84 -22.31
N GLU A 197 -10.23 -3.16 -22.44
CA GLU A 197 -9.65 -3.84 -23.62
C GLU A 197 -10.45 -3.62 -24.90
N LYS A 198 -11.70 -3.17 -24.77
CA LYS A 198 -12.55 -2.84 -25.91
C LYS A 198 -12.13 -1.55 -26.61
N ASN A 199 -11.45 -0.63 -25.92
CA ASN A 199 -11.02 0.64 -26.49
C ASN A 199 -9.68 0.49 -27.25
N THR A 200 -9.74 -0.22 -28.37
CA THR A 200 -8.53 -0.60 -29.14
C THR A 200 -7.83 0.59 -29.79
N GLU A 201 -8.54 1.65 -30.13
CA GLU A 201 -7.98 2.85 -30.75
C GLU A 201 -7.10 3.63 -29.77
N GLU A 202 -7.63 3.97 -28.59
CA GLU A 202 -6.85 4.66 -27.55
C GLU A 202 -5.65 3.82 -27.07
N ARG A 203 -5.81 2.50 -26.94
CA ARG A 203 -4.69 1.61 -26.58
C ARG A 203 -3.56 1.68 -27.59
N LYS A 204 -3.87 1.69 -28.90
CA LYS A 204 -2.86 1.87 -29.96
C LYS A 204 -2.20 3.25 -29.91
N MET A 205 -2.94 4.31 -29.56
CA MET A 205 -2.37 5.65 -29.38
C MET A 205 -1.36 5.68 -28.22
N VAL A 206 -1.68 5.04 -27.09
CA VAL A 206 -0.77 4.94 -25.95
C VAL A 206 0.48 4.13 -26.31
N GLU A 207 0.33 2.99 -26.99
CA GLU A 207 1.47 2.19 -27.46
C GLU A 207 2.38 2.96 -28.42
N ALA A 208 1.81 3.73 -29.35
CA ALA A 208 2.55 4.58 -30.26
C ALA A 208 3.31 5.70 -29.52
N ALA A 209 2.66 6.32 -28.53
CA ALA A 209 3.29 7.34 -27.70
C ALA A 209 4.49 6.79 -26.91
N ILE A 210 4.34 5.59 -26.30
CA ILE A 210 5.44 4.91 -25.59
C ILE A 210 6.61 4.63 -26.54
N LYS A 211 6.34 4.11 -27.75
CA LYS A 211 7.37 3.85 -28.76
C LYS A 211 8.09 5.12 -29.22
N SER A 212 7.34 6.22 -29.39
CA SER A 212 7.91 7.50 -29.83
C SER A 212 8.81 8.17 -28.80
N ALA A 213 8.71 7.78 -27.52
CA ALA A 213 9.46 8.36 -26.42
C ALA A 213 10.87 7.74 -26.24
N GLU A 214 11.32 6.88 -27.16
CA GLU A 214 12.66 6.28 -27.19
C GLU A 214 13.09 5.58 -25.87
N PHE A 215 12.15 5.07 -25.08
CA PHE A 215 12.48 4.29 -23.89
C PHE A 215 13.24 3.01 -24.29
N CYS A 216 14.32 2.67 -23.57
CA CYS A 216 15.16 1.50 -23.84
C CYS A 216 14.34 0.20 -23.92
N GLU A 217 13.97 -0.23 -25.13
CA GLU A 217 13.54 -1.58 -25.40
C GLU A 217 14.74 -2.51 -25.18
N LYS A 218 14.79 -3.21 -24.04
CA LYS A 218 15.66 -4.39 -23.97
C LYS A 218 15.06 -5.43 -24.90
N ALA A 219 15.72 -5.64 -26.05
CA ALA A 219 15.42 -6.70 -27.00
C ALA A 219 15.24 -8.04 -26.27
N LYS A 220 14.20 -8.77 -26.67
CA LYS A 220 13.85 -10.10 -26.15
C LYS A 220 15.02 -11.08 -26.19
#